data_AF-A0A7C4I7D2-F1
#
_entry.id   AF-A0A7C4I7D2-F1
#
_cell.length_a   1.000
_cell.length_b   1.000
_cell.length_c   1.000
_cell.angle_alpha   90.00
_cell.angle_beta   90.00
_cell.angle_gamma   90.00
#
_symmetry.space_group_name_H-M   'P 1'
#
loop_
_entity.id
_entity.type
_entity.pdbx_description
1 polymer ?
#
loop_
_entity_poly.entity_id
_entity_poly.type
_entity_poly.pdbx_seq_one_letter_code
_entity_poly.pdbx_strand_id
1 'polypeptide(L)'
;DPELLKIMYEGGCRGIAYGIESGSQTILDNAKKEITVEQAKNAIKWTKEVGIKVFTSFIFGLPGETKETIEETIRFVKETLPHSAQFNVAVPYPGTEFYEYAKQRNLFIGNPSWESFYQHKAVIRTEEISPEDLERARRRAYRALYFNPRWIAQNVKWVLTHPEDFKLGVKYYSKALKNYIVYKMEHAH
;
A
#
# COMPACT_ATOMS: atom_id res chain seq x y z
N ASP A 1 19.47 1.96 6.00
CA ASP A 1 20.19 0.76 6.52
C ASP A 1 19.91 0.62 8.02
N PRO A 2 20.29 -0.50 8.68
CA PRO A 2 19.99 -0.76 10.09
C PRO A 2 20.58 0.25 11.08
N GLU A 3 21.76 0.81 10.78
CA GLU A 3 22.45 1.75 11.67
C GLU A 3 21.67 3.07 11.75
N LEU A 4 21.28 3.60 10.59
CA LEU A 4 20.42 4.78 10.53
C LEU A 4 19.09 4.55 11.27
N LEU A 5 18.46 3.38 11.09
CA LEU A 5 17.20 3.06 11.75
C LEU A 5 17.33 3.02 13.28
N LYS A 6 18.47 2.53 13.80
CA LYS A 6 18.77 2.55 15.23
C LYS A 6 18.91 3.99 15.75
N ILE A 7 19.66 4.85 15.04
CA ILE A 7 19.80 6.27 15.39
C ILE A 7 18.43 6.96 15.39
N MET A 8 17.58 6.68 14.39
CA MET A 8 16.21 7.21 14.34
C MET A 8 15.38 6.79 15.55
N TYR A 9 15.46 5.51 15.95
CA TYR A 9 14.76 5.01 17.12
C TYR A 9 15.24 5.70 18.42
N GLU A 10 16.55 5.82 18.61
CA GLU A 10 17.17 6.52 19.75
C GLU A 10 16.77 7.99 19.77
N GLY A 11 16.63 8.63 18.60
CA GLY A 11 16.11 9.99 18.42
C GLY A 11 14.60 10.15 18.62
N GLY A 12 13.88 9.09 19.03
CA GLY A 12 12.44 9.16 19.33
C GLY A 12 11.50 8.83 18.16
N CYS A 13 12.02 8.38 17.01
CA CYS A 13 11.17 7.89 15.92
C CYS A 13 10.46 6.60 16.34
N ARG A 14 9.13 6.54 16.13
CA ARG A 14 8.30 5.36 16.46
C ARG A 14 7.48 4.84 15.27
N GLY A 15 7.52 5.52 14.12
CA GLY A 15 6.86 5.07 12.91
C GLY A 15 7.49 5.65 11.64
N ILE A 16 7.58 4.83 10.60
CA ILE A 16 8.04 5.23 9.27
C ILE A 16 7.02 4.79 8.23
N ALA A 17 6.72 5.70 7.29
CA ALA A 17 5.89 5.42 6.12
C ALA A 17 6.77 5.25 4.88
N TYR A 18 6.62 4.11 4.20
CA TYR A 18 7.33 3.79 2.96
C TYR A 18 6.36 3.74 1.78
N GLY A 19 6.61 4.58 0.77
CA GLY A 19 6.00 4.42 -0.55
C GLY A 19 6.68 3.27 -1.28
N ILE A 20 6.11 2.07 -1.17
CA ILE A 20 6.63 0.86 -1.86
C ILE A 20 6.09 0.80 -3.28
N GLU A 21 4.87 1.27 -3.50
CA GLU A 21 4.13 1.28 -4.77
C GLU A 21 3.72 -0.10 -5.28
N SER A 22 4.65 -1.06 -5.41
CA SER A 22 4.37 -2.40 -5.92
C SER A 22 5.29 -3.47 -5.30
N GLY A 23 4.79 -4.70 -5.21
CA GLY A 23 5.63 -5.87 -4.90
C GLY A 23 6.22 -6.56 -6.15
N SER A 24 5.98 -6.00 -7.33
CA SER A 24 6.50 -6.47 -8.62
C SER A 24 7.66 -5.59 -9.09
N GLN A 25 8.83 -6.19 -9.36
CA GLN A 25 9.98 -5.41 -9.86
C GLN A 25 9.66 -4.74 -11.21
N THR A 26 8.96 -5.44 -12.11
CA THR A 26 8.54 -4.91 -13.40
C THR A 26 7.73 -3.61 -13.25
N ILE A 27 6.81 -3.56 -12.27
CA ILE A 27 5.99 -2.37 -12.04
C ILE A 27 6.80 -1.25 -11.39
N LEU A 28 7.72 -1.58 -10.47
CA LEU A 28 8.64 -0.58 -9.91
C LEU A 28 9.48 0.06 -11.00
N ASP A 29 10.04 -0.75 -11.91
CA ASP A 29 10.87 -0.28 -13.02
C ASP A 29 10.05 0.59 -13.99
N ASN A 30 8.84 0.15 -14.37
CA ASN A 30 7.92 0.92 -15.22
C ASN A 30 7.48 2.25 -14.59
N ALA A 31 7.30 2.25 -13.26
CA ALA A 31 6.99 3.46 -12.49
C ALA A 31 8.23 4.32 -12.18
N LYS A 32 9.42 3.91 -12.66
CA LYS A 32 10.72 4.55 -12.39
C LYS A 32 10.99 4.71 -10.89
N LYS A 33 10.51 3.75 -10.10
CA LYS A 33 10.81 3.64 -8.68
C LYS A 33 12.18 2.98 -8.57
N GLU A 34 13.21 3.77 -8.33
CA GLU A 34 14.62 3.35 -8.27
C GLU A 34 14.95 2.52 -7.02
N ILE A 35 14.16 1.47 -6.75
CA ILE A 35 14.36 0.52 -5.65
C ILE A 35 14.10 -0.90 -6.15
N THR A 36 14.68 -1.88 -5.46
CA THR A 36 14.35 -3.28 -5.68
C THR A 36 13.30 -3.77 -4.68
N VAL A 37 12.55 -4.80 -5.07
CA VAL A 37 11.62 -5.50 -4.16
C VAL A 37 12.35 -5.99 -2.90
N GLU A 38 13.60 -6.45 -3.05
CA GLU A 38 14.41 -6.92 -1.93
C GLU A 38 14.84 -5.78 -0.99
N GLN A 39 15.16 -4.59 -1.53
CA GLN A 39 15.41 -3.41 -0.70
C GLN A 39 14.17 -3.03 0.12
N ALA A 40 12.98 -3.08 -0.49
CA ALA A 40 11.73 -2.84 0.22
C ALA A 40 11.47 -3.87 1.33
N LYS A 41 11.70 -5.17 1.07
CA LYS A 41 11.61 -6.23 2.09
C LYS A 41 12.56 -5.97 3.26
N ASN A 42 13.82 -5.66 2.96
CA ASN A 42 14.84 -5.40 3.97
C ASN A 42 14.53 -4.14 4.79
N ALA A 43 14.08 -3.06 4.17
CA ALA A 43 13.65 -1.86 4.87
C ALA A 43 12.53 -2.16 5.88
N ILE A 44 11.49 -2.90 5.47
CA ILE A 44 10.40 -3.30 6.36
C ILE A 44 10.92 -4.17 7.51
N LYS A 45 11.77 -5.15 7.21
CA LYS A 45 12.36 -6.06 8.20
C LYS A 45 13.18 -5.30 9.24
N TRP A 46 14.19 -4.54 8.80
CA TRP A 46 15.09 -3.82 9.70
C TRP A 46 14.35 -2.80 10.57
N THR A 47 13.35 -2.11 10.00
CA THR A 47 12.55 -1.13 10.76
C THR A 47 11.79 -1.79 11.90
N LYS A 48 11.23 -2.98 11.67
CA LYS A 48 10.56 -3.75 12.71
C LYS A 48 11.53 -4.26 13.78
N GLU A 49 12.71 -4.71 13.36
CA GLU A 49 13.73 -5.25 14.26
C GLU A 49 14.23 -4.20 15.27
N VAL A 50 14.31 -2.93 14.87
CA VAL A 50 14.69 -1.82 15.77
C VAL A 50 13.52 -1.29 16.62
N GLY A 51 12.32 -1.85 16.51
CA GLY A 51 11.16 -1.42 17.28
C GLY A 51 10.46 -0.17 16.74
N ILE A 52 10.49 0.07 15.42
CA ILE A 52 9.75 1.15 14.76
C ILE A 52 8.53 0.58 14.01
N LYS A 53 7.37 1.27 14.08
CA LYS A 53 6.18 0.91 13.28
C LYS A 53 6.42 1.14 11.80
N VAL A 54 5.82 0.28 10.99
CA VAL A 54 5.98 0.29 9.53
C VAL A 54 4.64 0.52 8.88
N PHE A 55 4.51 1.63 8.18
CA PHE A 55 3.38 1.95 7.31
C PHE A 55 3.85 1.83 5.87
N THR A 56 3.06 1.21 5.00
CA THR A 56 3.40 1.13 3.56
C THR A 56 2.26 1.63 2.69
N SER A 57 2.57 2.18 1.52
CA SER A 57 1.58 2.44 0.49
C SER A 57 1.89 1.66 -0.79
N PHE A 58 0.81 1.24 -1.46
CA PHE A 58 0.85 0.54 -2.75
C PHE A 58 -0.15 1.17 -3.70
N ILE A 59 0.13 1.10 -5.00
CA ILE A 59 -0.69 1.68 -6.07
C ILE A 59 -0.90 0.59 -7.12
N PHE A 60 -2.16 0.20 -7.34
CA PHE A 60 -2.52 -0.71 -8.43
C PHE A 60 -2.87 0.06 -9.70
N GLY A 61 -2.50 -0.48 -10.86
CA GLY A 61 -2.82 0.09 -12.16
C GLY A 61 -1.78 1.06 -12.69
N LEU A 62 -0.55 0.94 -12.19
CA LEU A 62 0.63 1.59 -12.77
C LEU A 62 0.91 1.02 -14.19
N PRO A 63 1.72 1.71 -15.02
CA PRO A 63 2.05 1.25 -16.37
C PRO A 63 2.51 -0.21 -16.42
N GLY A 64 1.87 -1.01 -17.28
CA GLY A 64 2.17 -2.44 -17.43
C GLY A 64 1.63 -3.36 -16.34
N GLU A 65 0.72 -2.90 -15.47
CA GLU A 65 0.07 -3.77 -14.48
C GLU A 65 -0.72 -4.89 -15.15
N THR A 66 -0.43 -6.14 -14.74
CA THR A 66 -1.10 -7.36 -15.15
C THR A 66 -1.70 -8.10 -13.94
N LYS A 67 -2.36 -9.24 -14.17
CA LYS A 67 -2.89 -10.06 -13.08
C LYS A 67 -1.76 -10.65 -12.23
N GLU A 68 -0.66 -11.01 -12.87
CA GLU A 68 0.52 -11.59 -12.25
C GLU A 68 1.20 -10.58 -11.33
N THR A 69 1.39 -9.33 -11.78
CA THR A 69 2.03 -8.27 -10.98
C THR A 69 1.16 -7.84 -9.79
N ILE A 70 -0.17 -7.90 -9.94
CA ILE A 70 -1.11 -7.76 -8.82
C ILE A 70 -0.88 -8.86 -7.78
N GLU A 71 -0.75 -10.13 -8.20
CA GLU A 71 -0.50 -11.24 -7.28
C GLU A 71 0.86 -11.12 -6.59
N GLU A 72 1.89 -10.67 -7.29
CA GLU A 72 3.22 -10.38 -6.72
C GLU A 72 3.12 -9.35 -5.59
N THR A 73 2.36 -8.27 -5.81
CA THR A 73 2.10 -7.26 -4.77
C THR A 73 1.35 -7.83 -3.57
N ILE A 74 0.30 -8.61 -3.80
CA ILE A 74 -0.46 -9.25 -2.71
C ILE A 74 0.42 -10.24 -1.94
N ARG A 75 1.29 -10.98 -2.62
CA ARG A 75 2.25 -11.90 -2.01
C ARG A 75 3.28 -11.14 -1.16
N PHE A 76 3.86 -10.07 -1.69
CA PHE A 76 4.78 -9.19 -0.97
C PHE A 76 4.18 -8.71 0.36
N VAL A 77 2.92 -8.27 0.35
CA VAL A 77 2.20 -7.81 1.55
C VAL A 77 2.06 -8.94 2.58
N LYS A 78 1.70 -10.15 2.13
CA LYS A 78 1.56 -11.34 2.99
C LYS A 78 2.88 -11.83 3.56
N GLU A 79 3.99 -11.57 2.87
CA GLU A 79 5.33 -11.93 3.31
C GLU A 79 5.88 -10.91 4.33
N THR A 80 5.74 -9.62 4.03
CA THR A 80 6.36 -8.54 4.80
C THR A 80 5.53 -8.06 5.99
N LEU A 81 4.20 -8.23 5.94
CA LEU A 81 3.25 -7.95 7.03
C LEU A 81 3.42 -6.56 7.69
N PRO A 82 3.45 -5.45 6.94
CA PRO A 82 3.59 -4.11 7.54
C PRO A 82 2.55 -3.86 8.62
N HIS A 83 2.84 -2.99 9.60
CA HIS A 83 1.90 -2.72 10.70
C HIS A 83 0.61 -2.10 10.18
N SER A 84 0.68 -1.31 9.11
CA SER A 84 -0.49 -0.91 8.35
C SER A 84 -0.07 -0.65 6.90
N ALA A 85 -1.02 -0.83 5.98
CA ALA A 85 -0.84 -0.49 4.59
C ALA A 85 -2.06 0.26 4.04
N GLN A 86 -1.78 1.21 3.15
CA GLN A 86 -2.74 1.84 2.27
C GLN A 86 -2.63 1.21 0.88
N PHE A 87 -3.76 0.85 0.29
CA PHE A 87 -3.82 0.35 -1.09
C PHE A 87 -4.65 1.32 -1.90
N ASN A 88 -4.01 1.89 -2.91
CA ASN A 88 -4.56 2.92 -3.80
C ASN A 88 -4.68 2.37 -5.22
N VAL A 89 -5.40 3.11 -6.06
CA VAL A 89 -5.40 2.93 -7.51
C VAL A 89 -4.71 4.11 -8.18
N ALA A 90 -4.05 3.85 -9.29
CA ALA A 90 -3.24 4.82 -9.98
C ALA A 90 -4.13 5.95 -10.55
N VAL A 91 -3.66 7.18 -10.33
CA VAL A 91 -4.32 8.39 -10.83
C VAL A 91 -3.32 9.15 -11.69
N PRO A 92 -3.52 9.23 -13.01
CA PRO A 92 -2.69 10.06 -13.88
C PRO A 92 -3.03 11.54 -13.67
N TYR A 93 -2.13 12.29 -13.03
CA TYR A 93 -2.31 13.73 -12.84
C TYR A 93 -1.86 14.51 -14.08
N PRO A 94 -2.64 15.47 -14.59
CA PRO A 94 -2.26 16.27 -15.76
C PRO A 94 -0.88 16.91 -15.63
N GLY A 95 -0.09 16.85 -16.71
CA GLY A 95 1.30 17.31 -16.74
C GLY A 95 2.33 16.27 -16.29
N THR A 96 1.91 15.08 -15.84
CA THR A 96 2.83 13.96 -15.56
C THR A 96 3.07 13.10 -16.79
N GLU A 97 4.21 12.42 -16.84
CA GLU A 97 4.48 11.40 -17.86
C GLU A 97 3.42 10.30 -17.88
N PHE A 98 2.90 9.93 -16.70
CA PHE A 98 1.86 8.93 -16.58
C PHE A 98 0.52 9.39 -17.19
N TYR A 99 0.22 10.69 -17.14
CA TYR A 99 -0.95 11.24 -17.81
C TYR A 99 -0.84 11.17 -19.33
N GLU A 100 0.30 11.55 -19.88
CA GLU A 100 0.53 11.42 -21.33
C GLU A 100 0.52 9.95 -21.77
N TYR A 101 1.11 9.05 -20.97
CA TYR A 101 1.04 7.60 -21.17
C TYR A 101 -0.41 7.12 -21.28
N ALA A 102 -1.25 7.47 -20.30
CA ALA A 102 -2.64 7.06 -20.24
C ALA A 102 -3.47 7.66 -21.39
N LYS A 103 -3.20 8.91 -21.76
CA LYS A 103 -3.88 9.63 -22.83
C LYS A 103 -3.58 9.02 -24.19
N GLN A 104 -2.30 8.80 -24.51
CA GLN A 104 -1.86 8.25 -25.79
C GLN A 104 -2.41 6.83 -26.04
N ARG A 105 -2.69 6.08 -24.97
CA ARG A 105 -3.17 4.70 -25.02
C ARG A 105 -4.68 4.56 -24.80
N ASN A 106 -5.42 5.67 -24.69
CA ASN A 106 -6.87 5.69 -24.43
C ASN A 106 -7.25 4.85 -23.20
N LEU A 107 -6.55 5.07 -22.09
CA LEU A 107 -6.74 4.32 -20.83
C LEU A 107 -7.74 4.98 -19.87
N PHE A 108 -8.11 6.24 -20.07
CA PHE A 108 -9.09 6.95 -19.25
C PHE A 108 -10.48 6.33 -19.33
N ILE A 109 -11.17 6.27 -18.19
CA ILE A 109 -12.57 5.87 -18.11
C ILE A 109 -13.45 7.10 -18.28
N GLY A 110 -14.12 7.21 -19.42
CA GLY A 110 -14.94 8.38 -19.73
C GLY A 110 -14.12 9.68 -19.74
N ASN A 111 -14.69 10.76 -19.18
CA ASN A 111 -14.03 12.05 -19.07
C ASN A 111 -13.96 12.46 -17.59
N PRO A 112 -12.97 11.96 -16.82
CA PRO A 112 -12.92 12.18 -15.38
C PRO A 112 -12.68 13.67 -15.09
N SER A 113 -13.55 14.25 -14.25
CA SER A 113 -13.33 15.59 -13.71
C SER A 113 -12.17 15.58 -12.72
N TRP A 114 -11.62 16.76 -12.43
CA TRP A 114 -10.60 16.92 -11.37
C TRP A 114 -11.06 16.35 -10.02
N GLU A 115 -12.36 16.41 -9.73
CA GLU A 115 -12.98 15.87 -8.52
C GLU A 115 -12.94 14.34 -8.47
N SER A 116 -12.66 13.67 -9.58
CA SER A 116 -12.55 12.21 -9.67
C SER A 116 -11.14 11.69 -9.37
N PHE A 117 -10.14 12.58 -9.26
CA PHE A 117 -8.73 12.22 -9.03
C PHE A 117 -8.40 11.91 -7.57
N TYR A 118 -9.29 11.20 -6.88
CA TYR A 118 -8.99 10.62 -5.58
C TYR A 118 -8.53 9.16 -5.76
N GLN A 119 -7.43 8.80 -5.09
CA GLN A 119 -6.74 7.50 -5.21
C GLN A 119 -7.53 6.26 -4.71
N HIS A 120 -8.83 6.40 -4.44
CA HIS A 120 -9.70 5.33 -3.92
C HIS A 120 -10.62 4.70 -4.97
N LYS A 121 -10.75 5.31 -6.15
CA LYS A 121 -11.59 4.85 -7.27
C LYS A 121 -10.80 4.90 -8.57
N ALA A 122 -10.92 3.86 -9.38
CA ALA A 122 -10.18 3.80 -10.64
C ALA A 122 -10.76 4.82 -11.63
N VAL A 123 -9.90 5.67 -12.20
CA VAL A 123 -10.21 6.60 -13.30
C VAL A 123 -9.58 6.18 -14.62
N ILE A 124 -8.80 5.10 -14.57
CA ILE A 124 -8.17 4.45 -15.72
C ILE A 124 -8.33 2.94 -15.65
N ARG A 125 -8.19 2.29 -16.79
CA ARG A 125 -7.83 0.88 -16.92
C ARG A 125 -6.33 0.78 -17.26
N THR A 126 -5.75 -0.42 -17.14
CA THR A 126 -4.50 -0.70 -17.88
C THR A 126 -4.83 -1.34 -19.21
N GLU A 127 -3.80 -1.69 -19.97
CA GLU A 127 -3.91 -2.45 -21.20
C GLU A 127 -4.56 -3.82 -20.96
N GLU A 128 -4.35 -4.43 -19.79
CA GLU A 128 -4.79 -5.78 -19.47
C GLU A 128 -5.85 -5.84 -18.35
N ILE A 129 -5.93 -4.81 -17.52
CA ILE A 129 -6.73 -4.84 -16.28
C ILE A 129 -7.83 -3.81 -16.33
N SER A 130 -9.06 -4.29 -16.14
CA SER A 130 -10.24 -3.42 -16.06
C SER A 130 -10.21 -2.56 -14.79
N PRO A 131 -10.94 -1.43 -14.76
CA PRO A 131 -11.09 -0.62 -13.55
C PRO A 131 -11.67 -1.41 -12.36
N GLU A 132 -12.64 -2.28 -12.63
CA GLU A 132 -13.29 -3.12 -11.62
C GLU A 132 -12.31 -4.16 -11.04
N ASP A 133 -11.40 -4.66 -11.88
CA ASP A 133 -10.33 -5.58 -11.50
C ASP A 133 -9.26 -4.89 -10.65
N LEU A 134 -8.92 -3.62 -10.93
CA LEU A 134 -8.03 -2.81 -10.09
C LEU A 134 -8.64 -2.57 -8.69
N GLU A 135 -9.91 -2.20 -8.63
CA GLU A 135 -10.60 -2.04 -7.34
C GLU A 135 -10.72 -3.37 -6.58
N ARG A 136 -10.91 -4.47 -7.31
CA ARG A 136 -10.90 -5.82 -6.71
C ARG A 136 -9.52 -6.19 -6.20
N ALA A 137 -8.44 -5.86 -6.90
CA ALA A 137 -7.07 -6.05 -6.43
C ALA A 137 -6.83 -5.29 -5.12
N ARG A 138 -7.26 -4.02 -5.04
CA ARG A 138 -7.23 -3.20 -3.82
C ARG A 138 -7.92 -3.89 -2.64
N ARG A 139 -9.17 -4.34 -2.82
CA ARG A 139 -9.92 -5.08 -1.78
C ARG A 139 -9.25 -6.39 -1.38
N ARG A 140 -8.67 -7.13 -2.34
CA ARG A 140 -7.95 -8.38 -2.08
C ARG A 140 -6.68 -8.14 -1.28
N ALA A 141 -5.93 -7.08 -1.56
CA ALA A 141 -4.73 -6.71 -0.82
C ALA A 141 -5.04 -6.31 0.63
N TYR A 142 -6.08 -5.49 0.84
CA TYR A 142 -6.60 -5.20 2.18
C TYR A 142 -6.96 -6.48 2.94
N ARG A 143 -7.72 -7.39 2.33
CA ARG A 143 -8.07 -8.67 2.95
C ARG A 143 -6.83 -9.52 3.26
N ALA A 144 -5.89 -9.58 2.34
CA ALA A 144 -4.67 -10.37 2.48
C ALA A 144 -3.76 -9.91 3.62
N LEU A 145 -3.80 -8.63 3.98
CA LEU A 145 -3.07 -8.11 5.14
C LEU A 145 -3.88 -8.24 6.43
N TYR A 146 -5.03 -7.59 6.51
CA TYR A 146 -5.74 -7.36 7.77
C TYR A 146 -6.47 -8.61 8.30
N PHE A 147 -6.68 -9.64 7.47
CA PHE A 147 -7.21 -10.95 7.90
C PHE A 147 -6.13 -12.02 8.02
N ASN A 148 -4.85 -11.66 7.86
CA ASN A 148 -3.76 -12.59 8.00
C ASN A 148 -3.53 -12.90 9.50
N PRO A 149 -3.60 -14.17 9.94
CA PRO A 149 -3.43 -14.51 11.35
C PRO A 149 -2.05 -14.11 11.89
N ARG A 150 -1.01 -14.14 11.05
CA ARG A 150 0.34 -13.68 11.44
C ARG A 150 0.38 -12.17 11.65
N TRP A 151 -0.34 -11.40 10.83
CA TRP A 151 -0.46 -9.94 11.01
C TRP A 151 -1.22 -9.60 12.29
N ILE A 152 -2.33 -10.31 12.57
CA ILE A 152 -3.12 -10.11 13.79
C ILE A 152 -2.26 -10.39 15.01
N ALA A 153 -1.58 -11.55 15.06
CA ALA A 153 -0.69 -11.91 16.15
C ALA A 153 0.46 -10.90 16.33
N GLN A 154 1.08 -10.44 15.23
CA GLN A 154 2.13 -9.42 15.26
C GLN A 154 1.63 -8.11 15.90
N ASN A 155 0.45 -7.62 15.50
CA ASN A 155 -0.06 -6.35 15.99
C ASN A 155 -0.61 -6.44 17.42
N VAL A 156 -1.20 -7.58 17.82
CA VAL A 156 -1.57 -7.83 19.22
C VAL A 156 -0.32 -7.84 20.09
N LYS A 157 0.73 -8.57 19.68
CA LYS A 157 2.01 -8.56 20.39
C LYS A 157 2.56 -7.14 20.52
N TRP A 158 2.52 -6.35 19.46
CA TRP A 158 3.00 -4.96 19.47
C TRP A 158 2.29 -4.12 20.52
N VAL A 159 0.95 -4.14 20.53
CA VAL A 159 0.13 -3.35 21.45
C VAL A 159 0.37 -3.75 22.90
N LEU A 160 0.62 -5.04 23.17
CA LEU A 160 0.94 -5.53 24.51
C LEU A 160 2.34 -5.11 24.99
N THR A 161 3.31 -4.94 24.08
CA THR A 161 4.68 -4.54 24.44
C THR A 161 4.89 -3.02 24.44
N HIS A 162 3.95 -2.24 23.90
CA HIS A 162 4.01 -0.78 23.81
C HIS A 162 2.69 -0.17 24.36
N PRO A 163 2.52 -0.14 25.70
CA PRO A 163 1.25 0.28 26.32
C PRO A 163 0.86 1.73 26.00
N GLU A 164 1.82 2.61 25.67
CA GLU A 164 1.60 3.96 25.16
C GLU A 164 0.79 3.96 23.85
N ASP A 165 0.97 2.92 23.03
CA ASP A 165 0.25 2.73 21.79
C ASP A 165 -1.12 2.09 21.98
N PHE A 166 -1.46 1.58 23.18
CA PHE A 166 -2.68 0.81 23.41
C PHE A 166 -3.94 1.60 23.06
N LYS A 167 -4.06 2.82 23.57
CA LYS A 167 -5.23 3.70 23.29
C LYS A 167 -5.36 3.99 21.80
N LEU A 168 -4.23 4.23 21.13
CA LEU A 168 -4.18 4.56 19.71
C LEU A 168 -4.51 3.33 18.86
N GLY A 169 -3.93 2.18 19.21
CA GLY A 169 -4.14 0.89 18.57
C GLY A 169 -5.60 0.45 18.63
N VAL A 170 -6.24 0.53 19.81
CA VAL A 170 -7.67 0.23 19.96
C VAL A 170 -8.52 1.18 19.11
N LYS A 171 -8.27 2.50 19.17
CA LYS A 171 -9.01 3.49 18.38
C LYS A 171 -8.93 3.21 16.87
N TYR A 172 -7.74 2.96 16.34
CA TYR A 172 -7.56 2.70 14.91
C TYR A 172 -8.06 1.33 14.49
N TYR A 173 -7.89 0.29 15.32
CA TYR A 173 -8.42 -1.04 15.03
C TYR A 173 -9.95 -1.01 14.98
N SER A 174 -10.61 -0.35 15.95
CA SER A 174 -12.06 -0.15 15.92
C SER A 174 -12.51 0.65 14.71
N LYS A 175 -11.77 1.69 14.30
CA LYS A 175 -12.06 2.47 13.08
C LYS A 175 -11.90 1.62 11.82
N ALA A 176 -10.82 0.85 11.70
CA ALA A 176 -10.56 -0.03 10.56
C ALA A 176 -11.60 -1.15 10.46
N LEU A 177 -11.95 -1.78 11.58
CA LEU A 177 -12.97 -2.81 11.65
C LEU A 177 -14.36 -2.24 11.31
N LYS A 178 -14.71 -1.06 11.85
CA LYS A 178 -15.95 -0.35 11.49
C LYS A 178 -15.96 -0.01 10.00
N ASN A 179 -14.86 0.50 9.45
CA ASN A 179 -14.78 0.80 8.01
C ASN A 179 -14.87 -0.44 7.13
N TYR A 180 -14.34 -1.57 7.58
CA TYR A 180 -14.47 -2.84 6.88
C TYR A 180 -15.91 -3.37 6.94
N ILE A 181 -16.52 -3.44 8.14
CA ILE A 181 -17.87 -3.98 8.35
C ILE A 181 -18.93 -3.10 7.69
N VAL A 182 -18.82 -1.78 7.86
CA VAL A 182 -19.85 -0.82 7.43
C VAL A 182 -19.66 -0.40 5.99
N TYR A 183 -18.42 -0.14 5.56
CA TYR A 183 -18.15 0.46 4.24
C TYR A 183 -17.44 -0.49 3.28
N LYS A 184 -17.24 -1.77 3.63
CA LYS A 184 -16.48 -2.75 2.81
C LYS A 184 -15.12 -2.22 2.31
N MET A 185 -14.55 -1.26 3.05
CA MET A 185 -13.34 -0.50 2.67
C MET A 185 -13.45 0.39 1.43
N GLU A 186 -14.66 0.72 0.96
CA GLU A 186 -14.89 1.66 -0.15
C GLU A 186 -14.39 3.09 0.18
N HIS A 187 -14.39 3.47 1.46
CA HIS A 187 -13.94 4.80 1.94
C HIS A 187 -12.79 4.73 2.96
N ALA A 188 -11.97 3.69 2.92
CA ALA A 188 -10.84 3.56 3.83
C ALA A 188 -9.69 4.51 3.42
N HIS A 189 -9.70 5.71 4.00
CA HIS A 189 -8.54 6.61 4.09
C HIS A 189 -7.80 6.40 5.41
#